data_AF-A0A7S3YV41-F1
#
_entry.id   AF-A0A7S3YV41-F1
#
_cell.length_a   1.000
_cell.length_b   1.000
_cell.length_c   1.000
_cell.angle_alpha   90.00
_cell.angle_beta   90.00
_cell.angle_gamma   90.00
#
_symmetry.space_group_name_H-M   'P 1'
#
loop_
_entity.id
_entity.type
_entity.pdbx_description
1 polymer ?
#
loop_
_entity_poly.entity_id
_entity_poly.type
_entity_poly.pdbx_seq_one_letter_code
_entity_poly.pdbx_strand_id
1 'polypeptide(L)'
;MPKTRKRKRRVGPEGSKTLKDRVMTFPDGVGKKLRAKMERSGGWESLCTYSILRDDDPDLKELRLKMESPSKLSRQESRAMGCLLGNVLGDALGSPLEFSDVRYGSTELKEMGQESVWEKVGYNRFALKPGQWTDDAAMALCLADSLLVHQSAHFDSYDLRLRFVNWWDFGYNNAFGYDDDRPKRFGRRSVGLGGNIGASLDEFKQKRTPYTTSGDKETSGNGSVMRNGGVPARFWSDLETGMAVAWKQSKTTHQGDEAAE
;
A
#
# COMPACT_ATOMS: atom_id res chain seq x y z
N MET A 1 54.44 10.83 -27.90
CA MET A 1 53.18 11.14 -27.18
C MET A 1 51.98 10.60 -27.96
N PRO A 2 51.28 9.57 -27.50
CA PRO A 2 50.15 8.99 -28.23
C PRO A 2 48.84 9.72 -27.87
N LYS A 3 48.08 10.10 -28.90
CA LYS A 3 46.76 10.73 -28.79
C LYS A 3 45.70 9.70 -28.38
N THR A 4 45.20 9.79 -27.16
CA THR A 4 44.08 8.96 -26.66
C THR A 4 42.77 9.33 -27.34
N ARG A 5 42.22 8.38 -28.11
CA ARG A 5 40.90 8.44 -28.76
C ARG A 5 39.82 8.24 -27.67
N LYS A 6 39.14 9.31 -27.24
CA LYS A 6 37.96 9.20 -26.36
C LYS A 6 36.82 8.50 -27.10
N ARG A 7 36.47 7.27 -26.69
CA ARG A 7 35.24 6.58 -27.11
C ARG A 7 34.03 7.38 -26.60
N LYS A 8 33.28 8.02 -27.51
CA LYS A 8 31.92 8.50 -27.24
C LYS A 8 31.06 7.28 -26.87
N ARG A 9 30.63 7.17 -25.62
CA ARG A 9 29.53 6.27 -25.24
C ARG A 9 28.28 6.76 -25.97
N ARG A 10 27.78 5.96 -26.92
CA ARG A 10 26.42 6.12 -27.46
C ARG A 10 25.46 5.78 -26.32
N VAL A 11 24.85 6.79 -25.72
CA VAL A 11 23.65 6.62 -24.91
C VAL A 11 22.52 6.37 -25.91
N GLY A 12 22.07 5.12 -26.01
CA GLY A 12 20.85 4.79 -26.74
C GLY A 12 19.62 5.37 -26.02
N PRO A 13 18.49 5.55 -26.71
CA PRO A 13 17.30 6.12 -26.09
C PRO A 13 16.78 5.12 -25.05
N GLU A 14 16.90 5.45 -23.77
CA GLU A 14 16.13 4.78 -22.73
C GLU A 14 14.66 5.17 -22.94
N GLY A 15 13.93 4.30 -23.64
CA GLY A 15 12.50 4.46 -23.86
C GLY A 15 11.76 4.65 -22.53
N SER A 16 10.94 5.69 -22.46
CA SER A 16 9.99 5.91 -21.39
C SER A 16 9.16 4.64 -21.17
N LYS A 17 9.38 3.96 -20.04
CA LYS A 17 8.55 2.81 -19.65
C LYS A 17 7.22 3.33 -19.11
N THR A 18 6.15 2.94 -19.77
CA THR A 18 4.77 3.35 -19.43
C THR A 18 4.35 2.78 -18.07
N LEU A 19 3.30 3.32 -17.44
CA LEU A 19 2.71 2.74 -16.21
C LEU A 19 2.37 1.25 -16.39
N LYS A 20 1.96 0.83 -17.60
CA LYS A 20 1.66 -0.58 -17.93
C LYS A 20 2.87 -1.51 -17.82
N ASP A 21 4.08 -1.02 -18.07
CA ASP A 21 5.32 -1.79 -17.89
C ASP A 21 5.65 -2.04 -16.40
N ARG A 22 4.91 -1.41 -15.48
CA ARG A 22 5.07 -1.51 -14.02
C ARG A 22 4.15 -2.56 -13.38
N VAL A 23 3.22 -3.17 -14.15
CA VAL A 23 2.43 -4.36 -13.76
C VAL A 23 3.34 -5.58 -13.57
N MET A 24 4.35 -5.70 -14.42
CA MET A 24 5.17 -6.90 -14.55
C MET A 24 6.29 -6.98 -13.51
N THR A 25 6.19 -6.28 -12.36
CA THR A 25 7.33 -6.13 -11.43
C THR A 25 7.35 -7.06 -10.22
N PHE A 26 6.39 -7.97 -10.00
CA PHE A 26 6.44 -8.88 -8.84
C PHE A 26 5.77 -10.25 -9.08
N PRO A 27 5.86 -11.19 -8.12
CA PRO A 27 6.62 -12.45 -8.01
C PRO A 27 6.73 -13.38 -9.23
N ASP A 28 6.05 -13.11 -10.35
CA ASP A 28 6.52 -13.60 -11.65
C ASP A 28 7.54 -12.61 -12.25
N GLY A 29 7.63 -11.42 -11.65
CA GLY A 29 8.11 -10.21 -12.29
C GLY A 29 9.09 -9.34 -11.52
N VAL A 30 9.70 -9.73 -10.39
CA VAL A 30 10.80 -8.91 -9.82
C VAL A 30 11.79 -8.64 -10.93
N GLY A 31 11.80 -7.40 -11.47
CA GLY A 31 12.50 -7.14 -12.72
C GLY A 31 13.91 -7.66 -12.56
N LYS A 32 14.46 -8.41 -13.53
CA LYS A 32 15.70 -9.21 -13.35
C LYS A 32 16.80 -8.49 -12.54
N LYS A 33 16.89 -7.17 -12.68
CA LYS A 33 17.78 -6.29 -11.90
C LYS A 33 17.47 -6.20 -10.40
N LEU A 34 16.20 -6.01 -9.99
CA LEU A 34 15.79 -5.96 -8.59
C LEU A 34 15.96 -7.34 -7.96
N ARG A 35 15.62 -8.42 -8.68
CA ARG A 35 15.83 -9.80 -8.21
C ARG A 35 17.31 -10.09 -8.02
N ALA A 36 18.15 -9.76 -9.00
CA ALA A 36 19.59 -9.91 -8.91
C ALA A 36 20.23 -8.98 -7.85
N LYS A 37 19.61 -7.83 -7.52
CA LYS A 37 20.05 -6.98 -6.39
C LYS A 37 19.74 -7.65 -5.06
N MET A 38 18.51 -8.15 -4.89
CA MET A 38 18.04 -8.89 -3.72
C MET A 38 18.82 -10.20 -3.48
N GLU A 39 19.18 -10.92 -4.54
CA GLU A 39 20.00 -12.14 -4.45
C GLU A 39 21.46 -11.83 -4.06
N ARG A 40 21.99 -10.65 -4.44
CA ARG A 40 23.35 -10.21 -4.09
C ARG A 40 23.49 -9.63 -2.69
N SER A 41 22.40 -9.14 -2.07
CA SER A 41 22.40 -8.62 -0.70
C SER A 41 22.40 -9.71 0.39
N GLY A 42 22.38 -10.99 0.02
CA GLY A 42 22.46 -12.11 0.98
C GLY A 42 21.14 -12.40 1.72
N GLY A 43 20.01 -11.85 1.24
CA GLY A 43 18.68 -12.02 1.81
C GLY A 43 17.67 -11.08 1.13
N TRP A 44 16.36 -11.36 1.27
CA TRP A 44 15.29 -10.54 0.70
C TRP A 44 15.38 -9.08 1.20
N GLU A 45 15.80 -8.15 0.33
CA GLU A 45 15.67 -6.71 0.57
C GLU A 45 14.19 -6.34 0.63
N SER A 46 13.82 -5.55 1.64
CA SER A 46 12.44 -5.08 1.81
C SER A 46 12.02 -4.13 0.68
N LEU A 47 10.76 -4.22 0.25
CA LEU A 47 10.10 -3.35 -0.72
C LEU A 47 9.54 -2.05 -0.12
N CYS A 48 9.80 -1.79 1.16
CA CYS A 48 9.34 -0.60 1.88
C CYS A 48 9.69 0.74 1.22
N THR A 49 10.80 0.80 0.46
CA THR A 49 11.21 2.01 -0.28
C THR A 49 10.91 1.94 -1.77
N TYR A 50 10.24 0.88 -2.25
CA TYR A 50 9.86 0.76 -3.65
C TYR A 50 8.62 1.60 -3.94
N SER A 51 8.65 2.34 -5.05
CA SER A 51 7.53 3.14 -5.54
C SER A 51 7.24 2.78 -7.00
N ILE A 52 5.95 2.67 -7.35
CA ILE A 52 5.55 2.56 -8.75
C ILE A 52 5.76 3.88 -9.51
N LEU A 53 5.83 5.01 -8.82
CA LEU A 53 6.15 6.31 -9.40
C LEU A 53 7.66 6.55 -9.32
N ARG A 54 8.26 6.93 -10.45
CA ARG A 54 9.68 7.29 -10.50
C ARG A 54 9.87 8.75 -10.10
N ASP A 55 11.05 9.10 -9.62
CA ASP A 55 11.36 10.51 -9.25
C ASP A 55 11.26 11.49 -10.42
N ASP A 56 11.46 10.99 -11.65
CA ASP A 56 11.38 11.76 -12.89
C ASP A 56 9.97 11.81 -13.51
N ASP A 57 8.99 11.13 -12.90
CA ASP A 57 7.60 11.02 -13.39
C ASP A 57 6.94 12.41 -13.48
N PRO A 58 6.40 12.80 -14.65
CA PRO A 58 5.83 14.14 -14.84
C PRO A 58 4.64 14.41 -13.91
N ASP A 59 3.81 13.39 -13.64
CA ASP A 59 2.65 13.52 -12.76
C ASP A 59 3.10 13.82 -11.31
N LEU A 60 4.22 13.22 -10.88
CA LEU A 60 4.81 13.48 -9.57
C LEU A 60 5.36 14.91 -9.47
N LYS A 61 5.93 15.46 -10.56
CA LYS A 61 6.41 16.84 -10.60
C LYS A 61 5.24 17.83 -10.53
N GLU A 62 4.18 17.60 -11.29
CA GLU A 62 2.98 18.44 -11.24
C GLU A 62 2.34 18.40 -9.85
N LEU A 63 2.22 17.21 -9.26
CA LEU A 63 1.67 17.04 -7.91
C LEU A 63 2.48 17.82 -6.87
N ARG A 64 3.82 17.74 -6.90
CA ARG A 64 4.69 18.51 -5.98
C ARG A 64 4.43 20.02 -6.08
N LEU A 65 4.33 20.55 -7.30
CA LEU A 65 4.01 21.97 -7.52
C LEU A 65 2.61 22.35 -7.01
N LYS A 66 1.63 21.46 -7.14
CA LYS A 66 0.29 21.66 -6.56
C LYS A 66 0.31 21.63 -5.03
N MET A 67 1.12 20.74 -4.43
CA MET A 67 1.25 20.62 -2.98
C MET A 67 1.94 21.82 -2.32
N GLU A 68 2.85 22.51 -3.02
CA GLU A 68 3.47 23.77 -2.55
C GLU A 68 2.49 24.95 -2.49
N SER A 69 1.33 24.85 -3.15
CA SER A 69 0.24 25.82 -3.05
C SER A 69 -1.11 25.10 -3.01
N PRO A 70 -1.49 24.54 -1.84
CA PRO A 70 -2.71 23.73 -1.70
C PRO A 70 -4.00 24.43 -2.15
N SER A 71 -4.03 25.77 -2.19
CA SER A 71 -5.12 26.57 -2.75
C SER A 71 -5.37 26.33 -4.24
N LYS A 72 -4.46 25.65 -4.94
CA LYS A 72 -4.58 25.27 -6.35
C LYS A 72 -5.27 23.93 -6.58
N LEU A 73 -5.55 23.15 -5.52
CA LEU A 73 -6.31 21.91 -5.65
C LEU A 73 -7.77 22.24 -5.96
N SER A 74 -8.32 21.58 -6.98
CA SER A 74 -9.77 21.56 -7.18
C SER A 74 -10.47 20.92 -5.99
N ARG A 75 -11.78 21.17 -5.87
CA ARG A 75 -12.60 20.57 -4.81
C ARG A 75 -12.55 19.04 -4.84
N GLN A 76 -12.51 18.44 -6.03
CA GLN A 76 -12.41 16.99 -6.22
C GLN A 76 -11.06 16.46 -5.77
N GLU A 77 -9.95 17.09 -6.19
CA GLU A 77 -8.59 16.72 -5.77
C GLU A 77 -8.44 16.83 -4.24
N SER A 78 -8.91 17.93 -3.65
CA SER A 78 -8.86 18.14 -2.19
C SER A 78 -9.61 17.04 -1.42
N ARG A 79 -10.79 16.63 -1.91
CA ARG A 79 -11.57 15.53 -1.31
C ARG A 79 -10.91 14.16 -1.48
N ALA A 80 -10.37 13.89 -2.66
CA ALA A 80 -9.66 12.63 -2.93
C ALA A 80 -8.40 12.51 -2.05
N MET A 81 -7.62 13.60 -1.94
CA MET A 81 -6.47 13.66 -1.03
C MET A 81 -6.89 13.49 0.43
N GLY A 82 -7.94 14.18 0.87
CA GLY A 82 -8.48 14.05 2.23
C GLY A 82 -8.94 12.63 2.55
N CYS A 83 -9.54 11.93 1.58
CA CYS A 83 -9.95 10.53 1.75
C CYS A 83 -8.74 9.60 1.96
N LEU A 84 -7.73 9.68 1.10
CA LEU A 84 -6.54 8.82 1.19
C LEU A 84 -5.67 9.15 2.41
N LEU A 85 -5.40 10.44 2.66
CA LEU A 85 -4.65 10.87 3.84
C LEU A 85 -5.41 10.57 5.13
N GLY A 86 -6.73 10.79 5.14
CA GLY A 86 -7.59 10.45 6.27
C GLY A 86 -7.53 8.98 6.62
N ASN A 87 -7.42 8.09 5.63
CA ASN A 87 -7.24 6.66 5.86
C ASN A 87 -5.92 6.36 6.60
N VAL A 88 -4.80 6.90 6.10
CA VAL A 88 -3.47 6.71 6.72
C VAL A 88 -3.42 7.30 8.13
N LEU A 89 -3.99 8.49 8.31
CA LEU A 89 -4.06 9.16 9.61
C LEU A 89 -4.93 8.39 10.60
N GLY A 90 -6.09 7.88 10.15
CA GLY A 90 -6.99 7.09 10.97
C GLY A 90 -6.34 5.80 11.47
N ASP A 91 -5.68 5.07 10.57
CA ASP A 91 -4.90 3.86 10.90
C ASP A 91 -3.78 4.17 11.90
N ALA A 92 -2.94 5.17 11.62
CA ALA A 92 -1.85 5.57 12.50
C ALA A 92 -2.33 6.03 13.89
N LEU A 93 -3.47 6.73 13.99
CA LEU A 93 -4.04 7.18 15.27
C LEU A 93 -4.75 6.06 16.04
N GLY A 94 -5.40 5.14 15.34
CA GLY A 94 -6.19 4.07 15.94
C GLY A 94 -5.36 2.89 16.42
N SER A 95 -4.31 2.53 15.68
CA SER A 95 -3.50 1.33 15.93
C SER A 95 -2.87 1.24 17.32
N PRO A 96 -2.46 2.31 18.03
CA PRO A 96 -1.95 2.18 19.39
C PRO A 96 -2.99 1.66 20.39
N LEU A 97 -4.28 1.90 20.13
CA LEU A 97 -5.40 1.53 20.98
C LEU A 97 -6.08 0.23 20.54
N GLU A 98 -5.58 -0.43 19.49
CA GLU A 98 -6.14 -1.68 19.01
C GLU A 98 -6.18 -2.73 20.13
N PHE A 99 -7.31 -3.43 20.26
CA PHE A 99 -7.60 -4.40 21.34
C PHE A 99 -7.73 -3.82 22.76
N SER A 100 -7.74 -2.49 22.91
CA SER A 100 -8.04 -1.85 24.20
C SER A 100 -9.54 -1.70 24.42
N ASP A 101 -9.98 -1.75 25.68
CA ASP A 101 -11.37 -1.51 26.04
C ASP A 101 -11.81 -0.07 25.70
N VAL A 102 -13.03 0.04 25.17
CA VAL A 102 -13.67 1.34 24.90
C VAL A 102 -13.91 2.07 26.22
N ARG A 103 -13.43 3.31 26.31
CA ARG A 103 -13.57 4.16 27.50
C ARG A 103 -14.15 5.53 27.14
N TYR A 104 -15.44 5.70 27.40
CA TYR A 104 -16.15 6.96 27.19
C TYR A 104 -15.61 8.09 28.08
N GLY A 105 -15.49 9.30 27.53
CA GLY A 105 -15.00 10.48 28.26
C GLY A 105 -13.49 10.47 28.54
N SER A 106 -12.74 9.49 28.02
CA SER A 106 -11.29 9.46 28.17
C SER A 106 -10.63 10.63 27.43
N THR A 107 -9.64 11.25 28.07
CA THR A 107 -8.80 12.31 27.49
C THR A 107 -7.35 11.86 27.35
N GLU A 108 -7.14 10.54 27.32
CA GLU A 108 -5.81 9.93 27.34
C GLU A 108 -5.03 10.18 26.04
N LEU A 109 -5.68 10.20 24.88
CA LEU A 109 -5.05 10.57 23.61
C LEU A 109 -5.57 11.94 23.18
N LYS A 110 -4.68 12.96 23.21
CA LYS A 110 -5.02 14.32 22.77
C LYS A 110 -4.38 14.70 21.44
N GLU A 111 -3.21 14.16 21.15
CA GLU A 111 -2.42 14.44 19.95
C GLU A 111 -1.54 13.24 19.56
N MET A 112 -1.15 13.17 18.29
CA MET A 112 -0.37 12.05 17.75
C MET A 112 1.01 11.91 18.40
N GLY A 113 1.65 13.02 18.77
CA GLY A 113 3.00 13.02 19.34
C GLY A 113 3.08 12.67 20.83
N GLN A 114 1.95 12.35 21.48
CA GLN A 114 1.91 12.14 22.92
C GLN A 114 2.54 10.79 23.32
N GLU A 115 3.83 10.78 23.66
CA GLU A 115 4.65 9.58 23.95
C GLU A 115 3.97 8.59 24.92
N SER A 116 3.26 9.09 25.93
CA SER A 116 2.63 8.26 26.96
C SER A 116 1.63 7.24 26.42
N VAL A 117 0.99 7.47 25.26
CA VAL A 117 0.09 6.48 24.63
C VAL A 117 0.89 5.38 23.93
N TRP A 118 2.02 5.73 23.32
CA TRP A 118 2.82 4.82 22.48
C TRP A 118 3.69 3.86 23.30
N GLU A 119 4.02 4.22 24.54
CA GLU A 119 4.86 3.42 25.44
C GLU A 119 4.08 2.69 26.53
N LYS A 120 2.77 2.94 26.63
CA LYS A 120 1.94 2.34 27.68
C LYS A 120 1.86 0.82 27.51
N VAL A 121 2.11 0.11 28.60
CA VAL A 121 1.95 -1.35 28.65
C VAL A 121 0.51 -1.74 28.29
N GLY A 122 0.38 -2.66 27.34
CA GLY A 122 -0.91 -3.11 26.81
C GLY A 122 -1.39 -2.36 25.57
N TYR A 123 -0.77 -1.22 25.24
CA TYR A 123 -1.02 -0.48 24.00
C TYR A 123 0.07 -0.77 22.96
N ASN A 124 -0.11 -0.22 21.76
CA ASN A 124 0.89 -0.18 20.69
C ASN A 124 1.55 -1.54 20.45
N ARG A 125 0.72 -2.56 20.21
CA ARG A 125 1.12 -3.97 20.06
C ARG A 125 2.25 -4.17 19.06
N PHE A 126 2.32 -3.33 18.03
CA PHE A 126 3.30 -3.42 16.94
C PHE A 126 4.55 -2.56 17.13
N ALA A 127 4.67 -1.86 18.26
CA ALA A 127 5.75 -0.91 18.56
C ALA A 127 5.95 0.11 17.44
N LEU A 128 4.84 0.75 17.04
CA LEU A 128 4.82 1.81 16.04
C LEU A 128 5.38 3.10 16.64
N LYS A 129 6.10 3.87 15.82
CA LYS A 129 6.39 5.28 16.05
C LYS A 129 5.20 6.15 15.63
N PRO A 130 5.02 7.36 16.20
CA PRO A 130 4.01 8.30 15.75
C PRO A 130 4.02 8.51 14.23
N GLY A 131 2.86 8.33 13.59
CA GLY A 131 2.68 8.47 12.14
C GLY A 131 2.97 7.20 11.32
N GLN A 132 3.45 6.12 11.93
CA GLN A 132 3.51 4.81 11.26
C GLN A 132 2.13 4.16 11.22
N TRP A 133 1.85 3.44 10.14
CA TRP A 133 0.56 2.82 9.85
C TRP A 133 0.66 1.29 9.76
N THR A 134 -0.49 0.62 9.70
CA THR A 134 -0.63 -0.84 9.71
C THR A 134 -1.15 -1.37 8.36
N ASP A 135 -1.94 -2.45 8.37
CA ASP A 135 -2.46 -3.09 7.18
C ASP A 135 -3.52 -2.25 6.46
N ASP A 136 -4.36 -1.50 7.17
CA ASP A 136 -5.40 -0.64 6.59
C ASP A 136 -4.81 0.30 5.53
N ALA A 137 -3.82 1.10 5.92
CA ALA A 137 -3.16 2.03 5.02
C ALA A 137 -2.30 1.32 3.97
N ALA A 138 -1.54 0.28 4.35
CA ALA A 138 -0.65 -0.41 3.42
C ALA A 138 -1.44 -1.10 2.29
N MET A 139 -2.57 -1.73 2.62
CA MET A 139 -3.47 -2.34 1.63
C MET A 139 -4.22 -1.29 0.82
N ALA A 140 -4.58 -0.15 1.39
CA ALA A 140 -5.15 0.98 0.64
C ALA A 140 -4.17 1.51 -0.42
N LEU A 141 -2.90 1.66 -0.06
CA LEU A 141 -1.83 2.07 -0.98
C LEU A 141 -1.62 1.02 -2.08
N CYS A 142 -1.64 -0.28 -1.73
CA CYS A 142 -1.57 -1.35 -2.72
C CYS A 142 -2.74 -1.28 -3.73
N LEU A 143 -3.95 -0.98 -3.27
CA LEU A 143 -5.11 -0.80 -4.13
C LEU A 143 -4.96 0.43 -5.03
N ALA A 144 -4.56 1.57 -4.47
CA ALA A 144 -4.31 2.78 -5.24
C ALA A 144 -3.28 2.55 -6.35
N ASP A 145 -2.17 1.88 -6.03
CA ASP A 145 -1.13 1.56 -7.01
C ASP A 145 -1.64 0.65 -8.12
N SER A 146 -2.44 -0.37 -7.80
CA SER A 146 -3.08 -1.25 -8.78
C SER A 146 -3.99 -0.46 -9.73
N LEU A 147 -4.84 0.41 -9.18
CA LEU A 147 -5.75 1.25 -9.97
C LEU A 147 -5.02 2.26 -10.87
N LEU A 148 -3.90 2.82 -10.41
CA LEU A 148 -3.07 3.73 -11.20
C LEU A 148 -2.42 3.02 -12.38
N VAL A 149 -1.91 1.81 -12.15
CA VAL A 149 -1.17 1.05 -13.15
C VAL A 149 -2.07 0.53 -14.27
N HIS A 150 -3.29 0.07 -13.96
CA HIS A 150 -4.18 -0.58 -14.93
C HIS A 150 -5.13 0.37 -15.70
N GLN A 151 -5.09 1.68 -15.45
CA GLN A 151 -5.94 2.72 -16.08
C GLN A 151 -7.46 2.50 -15.92
N SER A 152 -8.25 3.52 -16.27
CA SER A 152 -9.60 3.86 -15.77
C SER A 152 -10.74 2.85 -15.91
N ALA A 153 -10.53 1.66 -16.45
CA ALA A 153 -11.61 0.70 -16.71
C ALA A 153 -11.28 -0.75 -16.37
N HIS A 154 -10.03 -1.04 -15.96
CA HIS A 154 -9.58 -2.41 -15.77
C HIS A 154 -9.03 -2.60 -14.36
N PHE A 155 -9.91 -3.01 -13.44
CA PHE A 155 -9.46 -3.56 -12.18
C PHE A 155 -8.86 -4.95 -12.43
N ASP A 156 -7.60 -5.14 -12.04
CA ASP A 156 -6.91 -6.43 -12.13
C ASP A 156 -6.78 -7.05 -10.74
N SER A 157 -7.57 -8.10 -10.50
CA SER A 157 -7.61 -8.79 -9.21
C SER A 157 -6.33 -9.58 -8.94
N TYR A 158 -5.64 -10.05 -9.98
CA TYR A 158 -4.37 -10.74 -9.82
C TYR A 158 -3.29 -9.77 -9.36
N ASP A 159 -3.15 -8.61 -10.02
CA ASP A 159 -2.20 -7.57 -9.62
C ASP A 159 -2.45 -7.10 -8.18
N LEU A 160 -3.71 -6.85 -7.80
CA LEU A 160 -4.02 -6.46 -6.42
C LEU A 160 -3.59 -7.50 -5.38
N ARG A 161 -3.99 -8.77 -5.58
CA ARG A 161 -3.61 -9.85 -4.66
C ARG A 161 -2.10 -10.04 -4.60
N LEU A 162 -1.42 -9.82 -5.72
CA LEU A 162 0.03 -9.83 -5.80
C LEU A 162 0.68 -8.75 -4.95
N ARG A 163 0.15 -7.52 -5.02
CA ARG A 163 0.62 -6.40 -4.19
C ARG A 163 0.40 -6.67 -2.71
N PHE A 164 -0.71 -7.30 -2.32
CA PHE A 164 -0.92 -7.72 -0.93
C PHE A 164 0.10 -8.77 -0.48
N VAL A 165 0.42 -9.76 -1.32
CA VAL A 165 1.52 -10.70 -1.02
C VAL A 165 2.85 -9.96 -0.87
N ASN A 166 3.15 -8.99 -1.74
CA ASN A 166 4.38 -8.22 -1.64
C ASN A 166 4.43 -7.32 -0.41
N TRP A 167 3.30 -6.76 -0.01
CA TRP A 167 3.19 -6.03 1.23
C TRP A 167 3.51 -6.94 2.40
N TRP A 168 2.86 -8.10 2.49
CA TRP A 168 3.02 -8.99 3.63
C TRP A 168 4.42 -9.64 3.69
N ASP A 169 4.86 -10.26 2.60
CA ASP A 169 6.08 -11.08 2.58
C ASP A 169 7.35 -10.22 2.41
N PHE A 170 7.24 -9.05 1.76
CA PHE A 170 8.41 -8.23 1.39
C PHE A 170 8.35 -6.78 1.89
N GLY A 171 7.27 -6.34 2.53
CA GLY A 171 7.17 -5.01 3.13
C GLY A 171 6.82 -3.88 2.15
N TYR A 172 6.27 -4.19 0.97
CA TYR A 172 5.79 -3.17 0.03
C TYR A 172 4.72 -2.27 0.68
N ASN A 173 4.78 -0.96 0.48
CA ASN A 173 3.84 0.04 1.04
C ASN A 173 3.69 0.05 2.58
N ASN A 174 4.60 -0.60 3.33
CA ASN A 174 4.60 -0.50 4.79
C ASN A 174 5.32 0.76 5.29
N ALA A 175 5.16 1.07 6.58
CA ALA A 175 5.66 2.31 7.19
C ALA A 175 7.12 2.25 7.68
N PHE A 176 7.83 1.12 7.48
CA PHE A 176 9.05 0.80 8.24
C PHE A 176 10.36 1.00 7.48
N GLY A 177 10.31 1.57 6.27
CA GLY A 177 11.48 1.66 5.40
C GLY A 177 12.62 2.56 5.90
N TYR A 178 12.29 3.52 6.76
CA TYR A 178 13.22 4.49 7.36
C TYR A 178 13.32 4.36 8.88
N ASP A 179 12.84 3.25 9.46
CA ASP A 179 12.85 3.04 10.90
C ASP A 179 13.98 2.09 11.32
N ASP A 180 15.17 2.66 11.50
CA ASP A 180 16.37 1.90 11.88
C ASP A 180 16.39 1.51 13.37
N ASP A 181 15.58 2.17 14.20
CA ASP A 181 15.49 1.90 15.64
C ASP A 181 14.44 0.84 16.00
N ARG A 182 13.76 0.29 15.00
CA ARG A 182 12.65 -0.64 15.23
C ARG A 182 13.12 -1.87 16.00
N PRO A 183 12.35 -2.38 16.98
CA PRO A 183 12.77 -3.56 17.74
C PRO A 183 13.08 -4.75 16.83
N LYS A 184 14.27 -5.34 17.02
CA LYS A 184 14.80 -6.45 16.18
C LYS A 184 13.82 -7.60 15.98
N ARG A 185 12.95 -7.87 16.97
CA ARG A 185 11.92 -8.92 16.91
C ARG A 185 10.93 -8.72 15.75
N PHE A 186 10.67 -7.48 15.34
CA PHE A 186 9.78 -7.18 14.23
C PHE A 186 10.53 -6.97 12.90
N GLY A 187 11.78 -6.48 12.95
CA GLY A 187 12.55 -6.13 11.76
C GLY A 187 11.82 -5.10 10.89
N ARG A 188 11.89 -5.23 9.56
CA ARG A 188 11.12 -4.40 8.60
C ARG A 188 9.86 -5.09 8.05
N ARG A 189 9.34 -6.09 8.77
CA ARG A 189 8.15 -6.83 8.37
C ARG A 189 6.89 -6.00 8.56
N SER A 190 5.94 -6.20 7.66
CA SER A 190 4.59 -5.68 7.76
C SER A 190 3.87 -6.24 9.00
N VAL A 191 2.84 -5.53 9.46
CA VAL A 191 2.07 -5.82 10.68
C VAL A 191 0.58 -5.62 10.40
N GLY A 192 -0.28 -6.03 11.34
CA GLY A 192 -1.73 -5.83 11.24
C GLY A 192 -2.52 -6.93 10.54
N LEU A 193 -1.86 -7.84 9.78
CA LEU A 193 -2.56 -8.86 8.98
C LEU A 193 -3.60 -9.67 9.77
N GLY A 194 -4.87 -9.46 9.42
CA GLY A 194 -5.98 -10.26 9.90
C GLY A 194 -6.03 -11.69 9.34
N GLY A 195 -6.63 -12.61 10.09
CA GLY A 195 -6.67 -14.04 9.76
C GLY A 195 -7.31 -14.35 8.40
N ASN A 196 -8.43 -13.70 8.06
CA ASN A 196 -9.12 -13.90 6.78
C ASN A 196 -8.25 -13.48 5.59
N ILE A 197 -7.55 -12.36 5.71
CA ILE A 197 -6.64 -11.86 4.68
C ILE A 197 -5.46 -12.82 4.55
N GLY A 198 -4.86 -13.26 5.67
CA GLY A 198 -3.78 -14.24 5.66
C GLY A 198 -4.14 -15.54 4.94
N ALA A 199 -5.30 -16.11 5.23
CA ALA A 199 -5.81 -17.30 4.55
C ALA A 199 -5.99 -17.06 3.04
N SER A 200 -6.53 -15.91 2.64
CA SER A 200 -6.63 -15.53 1.22
C SER A 200 -5.26 -15.42 0.53
N LEU A 201 -4.25 -14.84 1.20
CA LEU A 201 -2.91 -14.71 0.62
C LEU A 201 -2.27 -16.09 0.44
N ASP A 202 -2.39 -16.98 1.42
CA ASP A 202 -1.84 -18.33 1.34
C ASP A 202 -2.52 -19.18 0.26
N GLU A 203 -3.84 -19.05 0.10
CA GLU A 203 -4.55 -19.64 -1.04
C GLU A 203 -4.03 -19.08 -2.37
N PHE A 204 -3.89 -17.76 -2.47
CA PHE A 204 -3.44 -17.13 -3.71
C PHE A 204 -2.05 -17.59 -4.13
N LYS A 205 -1.12 -17.72 -3.16
CA LYS A 205 0.24 -18.25 -3.41
C LYS A 205 0.22 -19.66 -4.00
N GLN A 206 -0.77 -20.47 -3.65
CA GLN A 206 -0.89 -21.86 -4.11
C GLN A 206 -1.67 -21.99 -5.42
N LYS A 207 -2.81 -21.29 -5.53
CA LYS A 207 -3.79 -21.51 -6.60
C LYS A 207 -3.86 -20.41 -7.64
N ARG A 208 -3.31 -19.22 -7.35
CA ARG A 208 -3.36 -18.04 -8.22
C ARG A 208 -4.79 -17.78 -8.73
N THR A 209 -5.75 -17.61 -7.82
CA THR A 209 -7.15 -17.29 -8.14
C THR A 209 -7.38 -15.77 -8.16
N PRO A 210 -8.28 -15.23 -8.99
CA PRO A 210 -8.55 -13.78 -9.01
C PRO A 210 -9.29 -13.32 -7.75
N TYR A 211 -10.14 -14.17 -7.20
CA TYR A 211 -10.94 -13.92 -5.99
C TYR A 211 -10.71 -15.03 -4.97
N THR A 212 -10.82 -14.69 -3.69
CA THR A 212 -10.60 -15.68 -2.62
C THR A 212 -11.72 -16.71 -2.60
N THR A 213 -11.35 -17.95 -2.35
CA THR A 213 -12.28 -19.02 -1.99
C THR A 213 -12.12 -19.45 -0.53
N SER A 214 -11.11 -18.89 0.15
CA SER A 214 -10.84 -19.08 1.58
C SER A 214 -11.74 -18.22 2.47
N GLY A 215 -11.99 -18.72 3.67
CA GLY A 215 -12.94 -18.14 4.62
C GLY A 215 -14.34 -18.74 4.45
N ASP A 216 -15.29 -18.15 5.14
CA ASP A 216 -16.72 -18.42 4.94
C ASP A 216 -17.44 -17.15 4.46
N LYS A 217 -18.71 -17.30 4.08
CA LYS A 217 -19.53 -16.20 3.59
C LYS A 217 -20.14 -15.34 4.70
N GLU A 218 -20.02 -15.77 5.95
CA GLU A 218 -20.67 -15.19 7.13
C GLU A 218 -19.70 -14.34 7.96
N THR A 219 -18.39 -14.43 7.70
CA THR A 219 -17.36 -13.59 8.35
C THR A 219 -17.03 -12.37 7.51
N SER A 220 -17.68 -11.26 7.85
CA SER A 220 -17.49 -9.95 7.25
C SER A 220 -16.54 -9.08 8.09
N GLY A 221 -15.25 -9.42 8.06
CA GLY A 221 -14.22 -8.56 8.65
C GLY A 221 -14.15 -7.18 7.97
N ASN A 222 -13.66 -6.17 8.69
CA ASN A 222 -13.47 -4.80 8.18
C ASN A 222 -12.37 -4.66 7.10
N GLY A 223 -11.66 -5.75 6.79
CA GLY A 223 -10.47 -5.76 5.93
C GLY A 223 -10.68 -5.21 4.51
N SER A 224 -11.89 -5.34 3.97
CA SER A 224 -12.25 -4.82 2.65
C SER A 224 -12.57 -3.33 2.64
N VAL A 225 -13.25 -2.83 3.68
CA VAL A 225 -13.69 -1.43 3.78
C VAL A 225 -12.54 -0.49 4.15
N MET A 226 -11.63 -0.92 5.03
CA MET A 226 -10.49 -0.13 5.50
C MET A 226 -9.53 0.33 4.39
N ARG A 227 -9.55 -0.35 3.23
CA ARG A 227 -8.69 -0.04 2.09
C ARG A 227 -9.42 0.63 0.92
N ASN A 228 -10.73 0.85 1.02
CA ASN A 228 -11.58 1.16 -0.13
C ASN A 228 -11.40 2.58 -0.69
N GLY A 229 -10.83 3.53 0.08
CA GLY A 229 -10.81 4.96 -0.26
C GLY A 229 -10.26 5.33 -1.66
N GLY A 230 -9.34 4.53 -2.22
CA GLY A 230 -8.82 4.73 -3.58
C GLY A 230 -9.86 4.53 -4.69
N VAL A 231 -10.87 3.69 -4.46
CA VAL A 231 -11.94 3.39 -5.44
C VAL A 231 -12.82 4.61 -5.72
N PRO A 232 -13.50 5.23 -4.72
CA PRO A 232 -14.33 6.41 -4.98
C PRO A 232 -13.50 7.61 -5.42
N ALA A 233 -12.23 7.72 -5.02
CA ALA A 233 -11.33 8.75 -5.55
C ALA A 233 -11.06 8.58 -7.05
N ARG A 234 -10.87 7.33 -7.50
CA ARG A 234 -10.55 7.01 -8.89
C ARG A 234 -11.75 7.08 -9.83
N PHE A 235 -12.91 6.64 -9.36
CA PHE A 235 -14.15 6.50 -10.12
C PHE A 235 -15.21 7.51 -9.69
N TRP A 236 -14.80 8.67 -9.19
CA TRP A 236 -15.71 9.69 -8.64
C TRP A 236 -16.80 10.15 -9.61
N SER A 237 -16.55 10.08 -10.92
CA SER A 237 -17.49 10.46 -11.98
C SER A 237 -18.25 9.28 -12.61
N ASP A 238 -17.97 8.05 -12.19
CA ASP A 238 -18.55 6.82 -12.72
C ASP A 238 -18.87 5.87 -11.56
N LEU A 239 -20.06 6.08 -10.98
CA LEU A 239 -20.52 5.34 -9.81
C LEU A 239 -20.66 3.85 -10.10
N GLU A 240 -21.12 3.47 -11.29
CA GLU A 240 -21.34 2.07 -11.66
C GLU A 240 -20.02 1.30 -11.66
N THR A 241 -19.00 1.85 -12.33
CA THR A 241 -17.65 1.27 -12.30
C THR A 241 -17.07 1.30 -10.88
N GLY A 242 -17.27 2.39 -10.13
CA GLY A 242 -16.83 2.50 -8.75
C GLY A 242 -17.39 1.40 -7.85
N MET A 243 -18.70 1.16 -7.89
CA MET A 243 -19.36 0.08 -7.13
C MET A 243 -18.87 -1.30 -7.57
N ALA A 244 -18.76 -1.53 -8.88
CA ALA A 244 -18.26 -2.80 -9.40
C ALA A 244 -16.81 -3.08 -8.96
N VAL A 245 -15.96 -2.06 -8.89
CA VAL A 245 -14.58 -2.20 -8.42
C VAL A 245 -14.51 -2.36 -6.90
N ALA A 246 -15.36 -1.66 -6.13
CA ALA A 246 -15.47 -1.83 -4.68
C ALA A 246 -15.84 -3.29 -4.31
N TRP A 247 -16.80 -3.87 -5.03
CA TRP A 247 -17.16 -5.27 -4.87
C TRP A 247 -16.00 -6.20 -5.25
N LYS A 248 -15.41 -6.01 -6.43
CA LYS A 248 -14.30 -6.86 -6.92
C LYS A 248 -13.07 -6.81 -6.02
N GLN A 249 -12.70 -5.63 -5.52
CA GLN A 249 -11.56 -5.51 -4.60
C GLN A 249 -11.85 -6.21 -3.28
N SER A 250 -13.08 -6.15 -2.76
CA SER A 250 -13.46 -6.87 -1.54
C SER A 250 -13.28 -8.39 -1.71
N LYS A 251 -13.81 -8.94 -2.81
CA LYS A 251 -13.73 -10.37 -3.16
C LYS A 251 -12.32 -10.93 -3.35
N THR A 252 -11.30 -10.08 -3.44
CA THR A 252 -9.91 -10.56 -3.47
C THR A 252 -9.47 -11.18 -2.14
N THR A 253 -10.12 -10.83 -1.02
CA THR A 253 -9.73 -11.29 0.33
C THR A 253 -10.89 -11.72 1.21
N HIS A 254 -12.12 -11.35 0.88
CA HIS A 254 -13.32 -11.70 1.65
C HIS A 254 -14.31 -12.46 0.77
N GLN A 255 -14.80 -13.61 1.24
CA GLN A 255 -15.77 -14.40 0.49
C GLN A 255 -17.21 -13.88 0.69
N GLY A 256 -17.53 -13.37 1.88
CA GLY A 256 -18.84 -12.84 2.25
C GLY A 256 -19.31 -11.68 1.37
N ASP A 257 -20.61 -11.62 1.13
CA ASP A 257 -21.24 -10.55 0.33
C ASP A 257 -21.36 -9.26 1.14
N GLU A 258 -21.66 -9.32 2.44
CA GLU A 258 -21.73 -8.16 3.33
C GLU A 258 -20.40 -7.38 3.38
N ALA A 259 -19.25 -8.05 3.32
CA ALA A 259 -17.95 -7.36 3.22
C ALA A 259 -17.75 -6.62 1.88
N ALA A 260 -18.59 -6.87 0.88
CA ALA A 260 -18.50 -6.33 -0.48
C ALA A 260 -19.68 -5.42 -0.86
N GLU A 261 -20.65 -5.23 0.04
CA GLU A 261 -21.75 -4.26 -0.04
C GLU A 261 -21.28 -2.84 0.32
#